data_AF-A0A963B5H5-F1
#
_entry.id   AF-A0A963B5H5-F1
#
_cell.length_a   1.000
_cell.length_b   1.000
_cell.length_c   1.000
_cell.angle_alpha   90.00
_cell.angle_beta   90.00
_cell.angle_gamma   90.00
#
_symmetry.space_group_name_H-M   'P 1'
#
loop_
_entity.id
_entity.type
_entity.pdbx_description
1 polymer ?
#
loop_
_entity_poly.entity_id
_entity_poly.type
_entity_poly.pdbx_seq_one_letter_code
_entity_poly.pdbx_strand_id
1 'polypeptide(L)'
;MMIPDFSHLNLDYLIQARDLALEDRHRACVILGVPNEWVCMLRELTPAMMASVTPIKHPLVIPCRDIRWWSRLFIALRDGEAREIGVVFDQAALEKVSQ
;
A
#
# COMPACT_ATOMS: atom_id res chain seq x y z
N MET A 1 16.65 19.17 -12.96
CA MET A 1 15.43 18.35 -12.76
C MET A 1 15.47 17.84 -11.32
N MET A 2 14.47 18.17 -10.51
CA MET A 2 14.39 17.67 -9.12
C MET A 2 13.92 16.21 -9.18
N ILE A 3 14.68 15.30 -8.57
CA ILE A 3 14.28 13.89 -8.45
C ILE A 3 13.20 13.84 -7.37
N PRO A 4 12.00 13.28 -7.63
CA PRO A 4 10.98 13.13 -6.61
C PRO A 4 11.50 12.30 -5.43
N ASP A 5 11.18 12.71 -4.21
CA ASP A 5 11.60 12.04 -2.98
C ASP A 5 10.46 11.19 -2.41
N PHE A 6 10.58 9.86 -2.50
CA PHE A 6 9.59 8.91 -1.97
C PHE A 6 9.94 8.37 -0.58
N SER A 7 10.95 8.91 0.11
CA SER A 7 11.43 8.36 1.38
C SER A 7 10.35 8.31 2.47
N HIS A 8 9.49 9.33 2.58
CA HIS A 8 8.36 9.32 3.51
C HIS A 8 7.31 8.27 3.14
N LEU A 9 6.96 8.16 1.84
CA LEU A 9 6.02 7.15 1.37
C LEU A 9 6.52 5.73 1.68
N ASN A 10 7.81 5.48 1.46
CA ASN A 10 8.43 4.19 1.75
C ASN A 10 8.35 3.84 3.24
N LEU A 11 8.64 4.79 4.12
CA LEU A 11 8.58 4.59 5.57
C LEU A 11 7.14 4.38 6.04
N ASP A 12 6.21 5.23 5.62
CA ASP A 12 4.80 5.15 6.00
C ASP A 12 4.16 3.84 5.56
N TYR A 13 4.48 3.37 4.35
CA TYR A 13 4.02 2.08 3.88
C TYR A 13 4.56 0.93 4.75
N LEU A 14 5.85 0.94 5.06
CA LEU A 14 6.47 -0.12 5.87
C LEU A 14 5.89 -0.17 7.29
N ILE A 15 5.63 0.99 7.89
CA ILE A 15 4.93 1.10 9.18
C ILE A 15 3.54 0.46 9.09
N GLN A 16 2.74 0.86 8.10
CA GLN A 16 1.38 0.33 7.94
C GLN A 16 1.37 -1.18 7.65
N ALA A 17 2.30 -1.66 6.83
CA ALA A 17 2.44 -3.09 6.53
C ALA A 17 2.78 -3.91 7.77
N ARG A 18 3.69 -3.42 8.62
CA ARG A 18 4.00 -4.05 9.92
C ARG A 18 2.81 -4.00 10.86
N ASP A 19 2.15 -2.85 10.99
CA ASP A 19 1.06 -2.68 11.95
C ASP A 19 -0.13 -3.58 11.58
N LEU A 20 -0.41 -3.73 10.27
CA LEU A 20 -1.37 -4.72 9.76
C LEU A 20 -0.95 -6.16 10.10
N ALA A 21 0.35 -6.49 9.94
CA ALA A 21 0.90 -7.80 10.29
C ALA A 21 0.83 -8.10 11.80
N LEU A 22 0.91 -7.07 12.65
CA LEU A 22 0.76 -7.18 14.10
C LEU A 22 -0.71 -7.37 14.49
N GLU A 23 -1.64 -6.69 13.82
CA GLU A 23 -3.09 -6.78 14.07
C GLU A 23 -3.66 -8.14 13.65
N ASP A 24 -3.47 -8.53 12.38
CA ASP A 24 -3.98 -9.79 11.83
C ASP A 24 -3.05 -10.31 10.74
N ARG A 25 -2.34 -11.39 11.07
CA ARG A 25 -1.37 -12.02 10.18
C ARG A 25 -1.99 -12.55 8.90
N HIS A 26 -3.16 -13.20 8.99
CA HIS A 26 -3.79 -13.78 7.82
C HIS A 26 -4.25 -12.67 6.89
N ARG A 27 -4.92 -11.66 7.43
CA ARG A 27 -5.35 -10.49 6.67
C ARG A 27 -4.18 -9.76 6.04
N ALA A 28 -3.05 -9.62 6.74
CA ALA A 28 -1.83 -9.04 6.20
C ALA A 28 -1.30 -9.81 4.98
N CYS A 29 -1.25 -11.14 5.03
CA CYS A 29 -0.80 -11.96 3.89
C CYS A 29 -1.63 -11.66 2.64
N VAL A 30 -2.96 -11.66 2.79
CA VAL A 30 -3.89 -11.47 1.65
C VAL A 30 -3.83 -10.03 1.14
N ILE A 31 -3.82 -9.04 2.04
CA ILE A 31 -3.80 -7.61 1.66
C ILE A 31 -2.49 -7.21 0.98
N LEU A 32 -1.37 -7.69 1.51
CA LEU A 32 -0.05 -7.35 0.98
C LEU A 32 0.34 -8.23 -0.22
N GLY A 33 -0.37 -9.34 -0.43
CA GLY A 33 -0.07 -10.31 -1.48
C GLY A 33 1.29 -10.99 -1.27
N VAL A 34 1.67 -11.25 0.00
CA VAL A 34 2.99 -11.78 0.37
C VAL A 34 2.87 -13.09 1.15
N PRO A 35 3.88 -13.97 1.08
CA PRO A 35 3.92 -15.19 1.87
C PRO A 35 3.93 -14.91 3.37
N ASN A 36 3.42 -15.87 4.15
CA ASN A 36 3.36 -15.80 5.62
C ASN A 36 4.73 -15.54 6.26
N GLU A 37 5.81 -16.07 5.69
CA GLU A 37 7.18 -15.84 6.18
C GLU A 37 7.58 -14.35 6.13
N TRP A 38 7.10 -13.59 5.14
CA TRP A 38 7.35 -12.15 5.05
C TRP A 38 6.56 -11.38 6.08
N VAL A 39 5.31 -11.78 6.34
CA VAL A 39 4.50 -11.20 7.40
C VAL A 39 5.13 -11.46 8.78
N CYS A 40 5.73 -12.63 9.00
CA CYS A 40 6.52 -12.88 10.20
C CYS A 40 7.72 -11.92 10.32
N MET A 41 8.50 -11.75 9.25
CA MET A 41 9.64 -10.80 9.24
C MET A 41 9.19 -9.36 9.48
N LEU A 42 8.06 -8.93 8.90
CA LEU A 42 7.51 -7.59 9.10
C LEU A 42 7.29 -7.29 10.59
N ARG A 43 6.73 -8.25 11.34
CA ARG A 43 6.42 -8.10 12.78
C ARG A 43 7.66 -7.94 13.65
N GLU A 44 8.82 -8.36 13.16
CA GLU A 44 10.11 -8.26 13.86
C GLU A 44 10.80 -6.90 13.64
N LEU A 45 10.29 -6.09 12.69
CA LEU A 45 10.89 -4.80 12.37
C LEU A 45 10.69 -3.77 13.50
N THR A 46 11.82 -3.33 14.05
CA THR A 46 11.86 -2.21 14.99
C THR A 46 11.73 -0.87 14.25
N PRO A 47 11.31 0.22 14.95
CA PRO A 47 11.28 1.56 14.36
C PRO A 47 12.63 1.99 13.76
N ALA A 48 13.75 1.65 14.42
CA ALA A 48 15.09 1.97 13.93
C ALA A 48 15.42 1.22 12.62
N MET A 49 15.05 -0.06 12.53
CA MET A 49 15.21 -0.84 11.29
C MET A 49 14.38 -0.24 10.14
N MET A 50 13.13 0.16 10.40
CA MET A 50 12.29 0.78 9.38
C MET A 50 12.82 2.14 8.94
N ALA A 51 13.32 2.97 9.86
CA ALA A 51 13.89 4.28 9.53
C ALA A 51 15.08 4.20 8.55
N SER A 52 15.75 3.04 8.47
CA SER A 52 16.87 2.81 7.54
C SER A 52 16.47 2.87 6.05
N VAL A 53 15.17 2.85 5.73
CA VAL A 53 14.70 2.97 4.33
C VAL A 53 14.70 4.42 3.81
N THR A 54 14.82 5.42 4.69
CA THR A 54 14.73 6.85 4.34
C THR A 54 15.80 7.38 3.37
N PRO A 55 17.01 6.79 3.24
CA PRO A 55 17.94 7.14 2.16
C PRO A 55 17.46 6.71 0.77
N ILE A 56 16.50 5.77 0.67
CA ILE A 56 15.97 5.30 -0.61
C ILE A 56 14.94 6.30 -1.13
N LYS A 57 15.32 7.00 -2.20
CA LYS A 57 14.50 8.07 -2.80
C LYS A 57 13.53 7.59 -3.88
N HIS A 58 13.72 6.38 -4.41
CA HIS A 58 12.81 5.76 -5.37
C HIS A 58 11.64 5.06 -4.65
N PRO A 59 10.46 4.94 -5.29
CA PRO A 59 9.33 4.25 -4.68
C PRO A 59 9.64 2.75 -4.56
N LEU A 60 9.46 2.20 -3.34
CA LEU A 60 9.54 0.76 -3.07
C LEU A 60 8.20 0.05 -3.26
N VAL A 61 7.13 0.83 -3.43
CA VAL A 61 5.77 0.35 -3.64
C VAL A 61 5.35 0.56 -5.08
N ILE A 62 4.73 -0.45 -5.66
CA ILE A 62 4.18 -0.41 -7.02
C ILE A 62 2.65 -0.41 -6.90
N PRO A 63 1.93 0.37 -7.72
CA PRO A 63 0.49 0.28 -7.81
C PRO A 63 0.03 -1.17 -8.08
N CYS A 64 -0.78 -1.72 -7.18
CA CYS A 64 -1.31 -3.09 -7.30
C CYS A 64 -2.44 -3.20 -8.34
N ARG A 65 -3.07 -2.07 -8.72
CA ARG A 65 -4.23 -2.02 -9.60
C ARG A 65 -3.87 -1.74 -11.04
N ASP A 66 -4.69 -2.28 -11.95
CA ASP A 66 -4.53 -2.06 -13.39
C ASP A 66 -4.79 -0.59 -13.81
N ILE A 67 -4.40 -0.28 -15.03
CA ILE A 67 -4.50 1.08 -15.59
C ILE A 67 -5.94 1.59 -15.73
N ARG A 68 -6.93 0.70 -15.93
CA ARG A 68 -8.35 1.07 -16.05
C ARG A 68 -8.91 1.47 -14.70
N TRP A 69 -8.49 0.78 -13.63
CA TRP A 69 -8.85 1.17 -12.26
C TRP A 69 -8.38 2.60 -11.96
N TRP A 70 -7.11 2.91 -12.25
CA TRP A 70 -6.56 4.26 -12.06
C TRP A 70 -7.26 5.31 -12.92
N SER A 71 -7.56 4.97 -14.19
CA SER A 71 -8.29 5.88 -15.08
C SER A 71 -9.67 6.24 -14.53
N ARG A 72 -10.41 5.27 -14.01
CA ARG A 72 -11.73 5.53 -13.38
C ARG A 72 -11.60 6.43 -12.17
N LEU A 73 -10.63 6.17 -11.29
CA LEU A 73 -10.39 7.02 -10.12
C LEU A 73 -10.08 8.47 -10.54
N PHE A 74 -9.18 8.66 -11.50
CA PHE A 74 -8.78 10.01 -11.92
C PHE A 74 -9.92 10.79 -12.57
N ILE A 75 -10.77 10.12 -13.36
CA ILE A 75 -11.97 10.74 -13.94
C ILE A 75 -12.93 11.14 -12.82
N ALA A 76 -13.22 10.25 -11.88
CA ALA A 76 -14.14 10.50 -10.78
C ALA A 76 -13.65 11.65 -9.87
N LEU A 77 -12.35 11.70 -9.57
CA LEU A 77 -11.74 12.78 -8.81
C LEU A 77 -11.80 14.12 -9.54
N ARG A 78 -11.51 14.14 -10.85
CA ARG A 78 -11.57 15.35 -11.67
C ARG A 78 -12.98 15.91 -11.76
N ASP A 79 -13.97 15.03 -11.92
CA ASP A 79 -15.36 15.41 -12.17
C ASP A 79 -16.18 15.58 -10.88
N GLY A 80 -15.56 15.30 -9.71
CA GLY A 80 -16.19 15.48 -8.39
C GLY A 80 -17.26 14.43 -8.06
N GLU A 81 -17.24 13.28 -8.74
CA GLU A 81 -18.26 12.23 -8.65
C GLU A 81 -18.08 11.37 -7.39
N ALA A 82 -18.52 11.89 -6.24
CA ALA A 82 -18.38 11.25 -4.93
C ALA A 82 -18.88 9.79 -4.88
N ARG A 83 -19.94 9.49 -5.62
CA ARG A 83 -20.47 8.13 -5.74
C ARG A 83 -19.49 7.18 -6.43
N GLU A 84 -18.89 7.60 -7.53
CA GLU A 84 -17.93 6.79 -8.28
C GLU A 84 -16.62 6.62 -7.49
N ILE A 85 -16.19 7.66 -6.76
CA ILE A 85 -15.06 7.55 -5.82
C ILE A 85 -15.34 6.47 -4.78
N GLY A 86 -16.55 6.45 -4.20
CA GLY A 86 -16.97 5.40 -3.26
C GLY A 86 -16.91 3.99 -3.87
N VAL A 87 -17.46 3.81 -5.08
CA VAL A 87 -17.42 2.52 -5.79
C VAL A 87 -15.99 2.04 -6.04
N VAL A 88 -15.10 2.94 -6.45
CA VAL A 88 -13.69 2.62 -6.71
C VAL A 88 -12.96 2.21 -5.42
N PHE A 89 -13.27 2.84 -4.28
CA PHE A 89 -12.73 2.45 -2.98
C PHE A 89 -13.28 1.13 -2.45
N ASP A 90 -14.57 0.87 -2.62
CA ASP A 90 -15.17 -0.42 -2.25
C ASP A 90 -14.54 -1.57 -3.05
N GLN A 91 -14.34 -1.38 -4.36
CA GLN A 91 -13.61 -2.32 -5.20
C GLN A 91 -12.15 -2.51 -4.73
N ALA A 92 -11.50 -1.43 -4.28
CA ALA A 92 -10.16 -1.53 -3.72
C ALA A 92 -10.10 -2.34 -2.41
N ALA A 93 -11.18 -2.35 -1.63
CA ALA A 93 -11.31 -3.16 -0.42
C ALA A 93 -11.66 -4.64 -0.71
N LEU A 94 -12.43 -4.92 -1.76
CA LEU A 94 -12.98 -6.26 -2.05
C LEU A 94 -12.01 -7.21 -2.77
N GLU A 95 -11.10 -6.71 -3.62
CA GLU A 95 -10.07 -7.55 -4.27
C GLU A 95 -9.02 -8.09 -3.27
N LYS A 96 -9.09 -7.71 -1.99
CA LYS A 96 -8.21 -8.16 -0.89
C LYS A 96 -8.66 -9.46 -0.22
N VAL A 97 -9.59 -10.23 -0.79
CA VAL A 97 -10.06 -11.53 -0.23
C VAL A 97 -10.05 -12.67 -1.25
N SER A 98 -9.71 -12.39 -2.51
CA SER A 98 -9.84 -13.37 -3.59
C SER A 98 -8.51 -13.63 -4.30
N GLN A 99 -7.51 -14.21 -3.61
CA GLN A 99 -6.45 -15.05 -4.18
C GLN A 99 -5.95 -16.06 -3.15
#